data_AF-A0A661MNF7-F1
#
_entry.id   AF-A0A661MNF7-F1
#
_cell.length_a   1.000
_cell.length_b   1.000
_cell.length_c   1.000
_cell.angle_alpha   90.00
_cell.angle_beta   90.00
_cell.angle_gamma   90.00
#
_symmetry.space_group_name_H-M   'P 1'
#
loop_
_entity.id
_entity.type
_entity.pdbx_description
1 polymer ?
#
loop_
_entity_poly.entity_id
_entity_poly.type
_entity_poly.pdbx_seq_one_letter_code
_entity_poly.pdbx_strand_id
1 'polypeptide(L)'
;MTQTLIVAVLVGLVAPVIRGWLWGVPFSLLSIATVLRSFVGSALTVLIIGVVALFALRATSVPPDQSTRLAAGIGGAIGLLLLLSAARRSRHVHGLSILCQRLQEEDARPTTTAALDRLLRRVRNKDEQRYIALVLMATGPLTQVGMWNEAREWLRSLDDSVLTEPQAVLRNQALATCELQFDDVDAAKRAIDRIQRPTENSIEVWLVAMEALLMAVGGQPAKALEHLGAQDVDDNPSLRASHRLVRAHVLAERSDEEAALEELRALQREAGTAGLQRARLPRGPASPLAERLLHEADQSG
;
A
#
# COMPACT_ATOMS: atom_id res chain seq x y z
N MET A 1 32.65 27.07 -17.38
CA MET A 1 31.32 27.21 -16.76
C MET A 1 30.20 26.84 -17.72
N THR A 2 30.11 27.41 -18.93
CA THR A 2 29.05 27.10 -19.91
C THR A 2 28.92 25.60 -20.20
N GLN A 3 30.04 24.89 -20.41
CA GLN A 3 30.03 23.45 -20.67
C GLN A 3 29.48 22.63 -19.49
N THR A 4 29.87 22.96 -18.26
CA THR A 4 29.35 22.32 -17.04
C THR A 4 27.84 22.53 -16.90
N LEU A 5 27.35 23.74 -17.21
CA LEU A 5 25.92 24.05 -17.18
C LEU A 5 25.14 23.24 -18.24
N ILE A 6 25.67 23.14 -19.47
CA ILE A 6 25.06 22.33 -20.53
C ILE A 6 24.96 20.86 -20.09
N VAL A 7 26.04 20.28 -19.57
CA VAL A 7 26.04 18.89 -19.09
C VAL A 7 25.05 18.70 -17.93
N ALA A 8 24.99 19.65 -16.99
CA ALA A 8 24.04 19.62 -15.89
C ALA A 8 22.58 19.61 -16.36
N VAL A 9 22.24 20.47 -17.33
CA VAL A 9 20.89 20.53 -17.91
C VAL A 9 20.57 19.22 -18.64
N LEU A 10 21.48 18.68 -19.44
CA LEU A 10 21.27 17.42 -20.17
C LEU A 10 21.05 16.24 -19.21
N VAL A 11 21.88 16.10 -18.17
CA VAL A 11 21.69 15.04 -17.16
C VAL A 11 20.38 15.25 -16.40
N GLY A 12 20.04 16.50 -16.07
CA GLY A 12 18.77 16.86 -15.44
C GLY A 12 17.56 16.42 -16.29
N LEU A 13 17.57 16.70 -17.60
CA LEU A 13 16.46 16.35 -18.51
C LEU A 13 16.26 14.84 -18.64
N VAL A 14 17.35 14.07 -18.66
CA VAL A 14 17.29 12.61 -18.83
C VAL A 14 16.99 11.89 -17.50
N ALA A 15 17.24 12.52 -16.36
CA ALA A 15 17.09 11.89 -15.04
C ALA A 15 15.68 11.35 -14.74
N PRO A 16 14.58 12.09 -14.99
CA PRO A 16 13.22 11.57 -14.79
C PRO A 16 12.94 10.29 -15.60
N VAL A 17 13.42 10.24 -16.85
CA VAL A 17 13.23 9.08 -17.75
C VAL A 17 14.01 7.88 -17.23
N ILE A 18 15.28 8.07 -16.85
CA ILE A 18 16.11 7.01 -16.25
C ILE A 18 15.45 6.47 -14.98
N ARG A 19 14.96 7.35 -14.10
CA ARG A 19 14.31 6.94 -12.84
C ARG A 19 13.01 6.17 -13.10
N GLY A 20 12.12 6.71 -13.94
CA GLY A 20 10.88 6.02 -14.30
C GLY A 20 11.14 4.63 -14.86
N TRP A 21 12.09 4.51 -15.79
CA TRP A 21 12.49 3.22 -16.36
C TRP A 21 13.04 2.24 -15.31
N LEU A 22 13.95 2.70 -14.44
CA LEU A 22 14.54 1.87 -13.39
C LEU A 22 13.52 1.45 -12.32
N TRP A 23 12.55 2.30 -12.01
CA TRP A 23 11.46 2.04 -11.07
C TRP A 23 10.35 1.17 -11.68
N GLY A 24 10.33 1.00 -13.01
CA GLY A 24 9.26 0.30 -13.70
C GLY A 24 7.97 1.11 -13.85
N VAL A 25 8.05 2.43 -13.71
CA VAL A 25 6.92 3.35 -13.80
C VAL A 25 6.95 4.06 -15.15
N PRO A 26 5.89 3.95 -15.96
CA PRO A 26 5.74 4.74 -17.19
C PRO A 26 5.90 6.24 -16.91
N PHE A 27 6.60 6.95 -17.79
CA PHE A 27 6.83 8.39 -17.62
C PHE A 27 5.53 9.19 -17.48
N SER A 28 4.46 8.77 -18.17
CA SER A 28 3.13 9.36 -18.08
C SER A 28 2.50 9.30 -16.68
N LEU A 29 2.94 8.38 -15.82
CA LEU A 29 2.44 8.25 -14.45
C LEU A 29 3.27 9.07 -13.44
N LEU A 30 4.42 9.62 -13.83
CA LEU A 30 5.22 10.45 -12.94
C LEU A 30 4.54 11.80 -12.71
N SER A 31 4.41 12.22 -11.46
CA SER A 31 3.90 13.56 -11.15
C SER A 31 4.89 14.65 -11.57
N ILE A 32 4.39 15.83 -11.91
CA ILE A 32 5.21 17.00 -12.24
C ILE A 32 6.22 17.29 -11.12
N ALA A 33 5.79 17.18 -9.86
CA ALA A 33 6.67 17.32 -8.70
C ALA A 33 7.82 16.30 -8.69
N THR A 34 7.56 15.05 -9.08
CA THR A 34 8.59 14.00 -9.17
C THR A 34 9.56 14.27 -10.31
N VAL A 35 9.05 14.68 -11.47
CA VAL A 35 9.86 15.08 -12.64
C VAL A 35 10.76 16.25 -12.28
N LEU A 36 10.21 17.31 -11.68
CA LEU A 36 10.95 18.50 -11.30
C LEU A 36 12.01 18.19 -10.23
N ARG A 37 11.66 17.43 -9.19
CA ARG A 37 12.62 17.02 -8.15
C ARG A 37 13.76 16.20 -8.74
N SER A 38 13.46 15.32 -9.71
CA SER A 38 14.49 14.55 -10.40
C SER A 38 15.39 15.42 -11.26
N PHE A 39 14.81 16.35 -12.02
CA PHE A 39 15.56 17.30 -12.84
C PHE A 39 16.49 18.16 -11.98
N VAL A 40 15.94 18.87 -11.00
CA VAL A 40 16.67 19.82 -10.15
C VAL A 40 17.75 19.10 -9.35
N GLY A 41 17.42 17.97 -8.72
CA GLY A 41 18.38 17.22 -7.91
C GLY A 41 19.57 16.71 -8.73
N SER A 42 19.33 16.21 -9.93
CA SER A 42 20.42 15.71 -10.80
C SER A 42 21.23 16.85 -11.43
N ALA A 43 20.59 17.90 -11.92
CA ALA A 43 21.27 19.06 -12.48
C ALA A 43 22.16 19.75 -11.44
N LEU A 44 21.64 19.98 -10.23
CA LEU A 44 22.39 20.61 -9.14
C LEU A 44 23.59 19.76 -8.71
N THR A 45 23.42 18.43 -8.64
CA THR A 45 24.51 17.49 -8.31
C THR A 45 25.66 17.60 -9.32
N VAL A 46 25.34 17.56 -10.62
CA VAL A 46 26.35 17.69 -11.70
C VAL A 46 27.03 19.06 -11.64
N LEU A 47 26.27 20.13 -11.39
CA LEU A 47 26.80 21.49 -11.29
C LEU A 47 27.79 21.61 -10.13
N ILE A 48 27.42 21.16 -8.93
CA ILE A 48 28.27 21.23 -7.73
C ILE A 48 29.58 20.45 -7.95
N ILE A 49 29.48 19.21 -8.42
CA ILE A 49 30.67 18.37 -8.67
C ILE A 49 31.55 18.99 -9.75
N GLY A 50 30.94 19.49 -10.84
CA GLY A 50 31.67 20.15 -11.92
C GLY A 50 32.37 21.43 -11.47
N VAL A 51 31.76 22.22 -10.59
CA VAL A 51 32.39 23.42 -10.00
C VAL A 51 33.57 23.03 -9.12
N VAL A 52 33.39 22.06 -8.21
CA VAL A 52 34.48 21.56 -7.35
C VAL A 52 35.64 21.01 -8.20
N ALA A 53 35.34 20.21 -9.22
CA ALA A 53 36.34 19.69 -10.16
C ALA A 53 37.07 20.82 -10.91
N LEU A 54 36.36 21.87 -11.32
CA LEU A 54 36.97 23.02 -11.98
C LEU A 54 37.96 23.74 -11.07
N PHE A 55 37.61 23.97 -9.80
CA PHE A 55 38.52 24.59 -8.83
C PHE A 55 39.75 23.72 -8.58
N ALA A 56 39.57 22.40 -8.41
CA ALA A 56 40.68 21.47 -8.25
C ALA A 56 41.60 21.44 -9.47
N LEU A 57 41.04 21.40 -10.69
CA LEU A 57 41.82 21.38 -11.93
C LEU A 57 42.58 22.70 -12.16
N ARG A 58 41.98 23.84 -11.80
CA ARG A 58 42.66 25.14 -11.88
C ARG A 58 43.83 25.30 -10.90
N ALA A 59 43.88 24.50 -9.85
CA ALA A 59 45.02 24.44 -8.94
C ALA A 59 46.19 23.59 -9.49
N THR A 60 46.05 23.01 -10.69
CA THR A 60 47.08 22.22 -11.36
C THR A 60 47.62 22.93 -12.61
N SER A 61 48.62 22.35 -13.28
CA SER A 61 49.25 22.90 -14.49
C SER A 61 48.43 22.72 -15.78
N VAL A 62 47.16 22.34 -15.69
CA VAL A 62 46.30 22.06 -16.85
C VAL A 62 45.81 23.37 -17.50
N PRO A 63 45.88 23.50 -18.84
CA PRO A 63 45.39 24.68 -19.56
C PRO A 63 43.91 25.02 -19.26
N PRO A 64 43.52 26.30 -19.19
CA PRO A 64 42.16 26.71 -18.78
C PRO A 64 41.02 26.14 -19.63
N ASP A 65 41.23 25.99 -20.94
CA ASP A 65 40.27 25.43 -21.89
C ASP A 65 40.06 23.93 -21.65
N GLN A 66 41.14 23.18 -21.41
CA GLN A 66 41.09 21.76 -21.07
C GLN A 66 40.47 21.53 -19.69
N SER A 67 40.82 22.35 -18.70
CA SER A 67 40.26 22.31 -17.35
C SER A 67 38.73 22.43 -17.35
N THR A 68 38.15 23.29 -18.21
CA THR A 68 36.68 23.42 -18.31
C THR A 68 35.99 22.18 -18.90
N ARG A 69 36.58 21.58 -19.93
CA ARG A 69 36.04 20.35 -20.55
C ARG A 69 36.14 19.15 -19.60
N LEU A 70 37.30 19.00 -18.95
CA LEU A 70 37.54 17.93 -17.98
C LEU A 70 36.62 18.07 -16.77
N ALA A 71 36.45 19.27 -16.22
CA ALA A 71 35.52 19.51 -15.11
C ALA A 71 34.07 19.17 -15.49
N ALA A 72 33.61 19.53 -16.69
CA ALA A 72 32.29 19.17 -17.18
C ALA A 72 32.14 17.65 -17.36
N GLY A 73 33.15 16.98 -17.91
CA GLY A 73 33.17 15.52 -18.06
C GLY A 73 33.13 14.78 -16.72
N ILE A 74 33.96 15.20 -15.76
CA ILE A 74 34.00 14.64 -14.40
C ILE A 74 32.64 14.85 -13.70
N GLY A 75 32.12 16.08 -13.73
CA GLY A 75 30.81 16.40 -13.15
C GLY A 75 29.67 15.57 -13.75
N GLY A 76 29.65 15.43 -15.08
CA GLY A 76 28.68 14.61 -15.78
C GLY A 76 28.79 13.12 -15.44
N ALA A 77 29.99 12.56 -15.47
CA ALA A 77 30.22 11.13 -15.20
C ALA A 77 29.86 10.76 -13.76
N ILE A 78 30.37 11.52 -12.77
CA ILE A 78 30.06 11.26 -11.36
C ILE A 78 28.57 11.51 -11.08
N GLY A 79 28.00 12.60 -11.61
CA GLY A 79 26.59 12.89 -11.43
C GLY A 79 25.67 11.81 -12.02
N LEU A 80 26.01 11.26 -13.19
CA LEU A 80 25.28 10.13 -13.80
C LEU A 80 25.44 8.85 -12.98
N LEU A 81 26.63 8.54 -12.49
CA LEU A 81 26.87 7.39 -11.62
C LEU A 81 26.06 7.48 -10.32
N LEU A 82 26.04 8.66 -9.69
CA LEU A 82 25.24 8.92 -8.50
C LEU A 82 23.74 8.82 -8.79
N LEU A 83 23.28 9.35 -9.93
CA LEU A 83 21.89 9.19 -10.36
C LEU A 83 21.52 7.72 -10.52
N LEU A 84 22.34 6.92 -11.23
CA LEU A 84 22.07 5.50 -11.43
C LEU A 84 22.12 4.72 -10.12
N SER A 85 23.06 5.02 -9.24
CA SER A 85 23.18 4.41 -7.92
C SER A 85 21.96 4.72 -7.04
N ALA A 86 21.59 6.00 -6.94
CA ALA A 86 20.43 6.45 -6.18
C ALA A 86 19.12 5.90 -6.75
N ALA A 87 18.97 5.88 -8.08
CA ALA A 87 17.76 5.36 -8.73
C ALA A 87 17.64 3.83 -8.60
N ARG A 88 18.75 3.10 -8.53
CA ARG A 88 18.76 1.65 -8.27
C ARG A 88 18.42 1.34 -6.81
N ARG A 89 18.91 2.15 -5.87
CA ARG A 89 18.62 2.00 -4.44
C ARG A 89 17.11 2.16 -4.21
N SER A 90 16.50 1.16 -3.60
CA SER A 90 15.06 1.14 -3.28
C SER A 90 14.13 1.34 -4.50
N ARG A 91 14.59 1.01 -5.72
CA ARG A 91 13.83 1.21 -6.97
C ARG A 91 12.43 0.59 -6.95
N HIS A 92 12.30 -0.58 -6.32
CA HIS A 92 11.07 -1.34 -6.29
C HIS A 92 10.06 -0.72 -5.33
N VAL A 93 10.52 -0.22 -4.18
CA VAL A 93 9.67 0.45 -3.19
C VAL A 93 9.19 1.80 -3.71
N HIS A 94 10.06 2.57 -4.36
CA HIS A 94 9.65 3.84 -4.99
C HIS A 94 8.68 3.59 -6.16
N GLY A 95 8.97 2.61 -7.00
CA GLY A 95 8.06 2.20 -8.08
C GLY A 95 6.69 1.79 -7.55
N LEU A 96 6.66 0.92 -6.54
CA LEU A 96 5.42 0.49 -5.88
C LEU A 96 4.67 1.69 -5.29
N SER A 97 5.33 2.56 -4.53
CA SER A 97 4.70 3.72 -3.90
C SER A 97 4.04 4.66 -4.91
N ILE A 98 4.73 4.96 -6.03
CA ILE A 98 4.17 5.81 -7.08
C ILE A 98 2.96 5.12 -7.75
N LEU A 99 3.08 3.82 -8.05
CA LEU A 99 1.98 3.08 -8.67
C LEU A 99 0.77 2.99 -7.74
N CYS A 100 0.97 2.66 -6.46
CA CYS A 100 -0.11 2.62 -5.47
C CYS A 100 -0.81 3.98 -5.31
N GLN A 101 -0.07 5.08 -5.36
CA GLN A 101 -0.69 6.41 -5.35
C GLN A 101 -1.56 6.65 -6.59
N ARG A 102 -1.10 6.21 -7.77
CA ARG A 102 -1.84 6.38 -9.03
C ARG A 102 -3.03 5.43 -9.20
N LEU A 103 -3.12 4.36 -8.42
CA LEU A 103 -4.31 3.49 -8.43
C LEU A 103 -5.59 4.21 -7.98
N GLN A 104 -5.45 5.28 -7.20
CA GLN A 104 -6.55 6.11 -6.74
C GLN A 104 -7.17 6.95 -7.87
N GLU A 105 -6.44 7.18 -8.96
CA GLU A 105 -6.90 7.90 -10.16
C GLU A 105 -7.58 6.92 -11.13
N GLU A 106 -8.89 7.04 -11.33
CA GLU A 106 -9.71 6.09 -12.12
C GLU A 106 -9.20 5.92 -13.56
N ASP A 107 -8.84 7.04 -14.19
CA ASP A 107 -8.31 7.16 -15.53
C ASP A 107 -6.89 6.58 -15.68
N ALA A 108 -6.08 6.63 -14.62
CA ALA A 108 -4.74 6.04 -14.62
C ALA A 108 -4.73 4.56 -14.19
N ARG A 109 -5.81 4.06 -13.58
CA ARG A 109 -5.87 2.73 -12.93
C ARG A 109 -5.48 1.58 -13.87
N PRO A 110 -6.02 1.43 -15.11
CA PRO A 110 -5.67 0.30 -15.96
C PRO A 110 -4.17 0.24 -16.32
N THR A 111 -3.59 1.40 -16.65
CA THR A 111 -2.16 1.53 -16.96
C THR A 111 -1.30 1.23 -15.74
N THR A 112 -1.74 1.70 -14.57
CA THR A 112 -1.06 1.51 -13.30
C THR A 112 -1.06 0.06 -12.87
N THR A 113 -2.19 -0.64 -12.96
CA THR A 113 -2.32 -2.09 -12.67
C THR A 113 -1.39 -2.91 -13.57
N ALA A 114 -1.36 -2.62 -14.87
CA ALA A 114 -0.47 -3.30 -15.81
C ALA A 114 1.03 -3.00 -15.55
N ALA A 115 1.36 -1.82 -15.04
CA ALA A 115 2.72 -1.48 -14.62
C ALA A 115 3.10 -2.20 -13.31
N LEU A 116 2.17 -2.29 -12.35
CA LEU A 116 2.35 -2.97 -11.08
C LEU A 116 2.56 -4.48 -11.26
N ASP A 117 1.74 -5.14 -12.07
CA ASP A 117 1.93 -6.54 -12.41
C ASP A 117 3.29 -6.80 -13.09
N ARG A 118 3.71 -5.95 -14.03
CA ARG A 118 5.06 -6.05 -14.64
C ARG A 118 6.18 -5.86 -13.63
N LEU A 119 6.02 -4.95 -12.67
CA LEU A 119 6.99 -4.72 -11.60
C LEU A 119 7.10 -5.97 -10.72
N LEU A 120 5.97 -6.48 -10.24
CA LEU A 120 5.89 -7.64 -9.36
C LEU A 120 6.45 -8.91 -10.03
N ARG A 121 6.05 -9.21 -11.28
CA ARG A 121 6.61 -10.33 -12.06
C ARG A 121 8.12 -10.23 -12.23
N ARG A 122 8.65 -9.03 -12.50
CA ARG A 122 10.10 -8.82 -12.64
C ARG A 122 10.85 -9.07 -11.33
N VAL A 123 10.25 -8.73 -10.19
CA VAL A 123 10.85 -8.95 -8.86
C VAL A 123 10.76 -10.41 -8.48
N ARG A 124 9.61 -11.06 -8.69
CA ARG A 124 9.39 -12.49 -8.43
C ARG A 124 10.48 -13.37 -9.02
N ASN A 125 10.87 -13.11 -10.28
CA ASN A 125 11.90 -13.89 -10.98
C ASN A 125 13.34 -13.65 -10.46
N LYS A 126 13.57 -12.68 -9.57
CA LYS A 126 14.91 -12.27 -9.14
C LYS A 126 15.14 -12.40 -7.65
N ASP A 127 14.12 -12.14 -6.86
CA ASP A 127 14.20 -11.99 -5.41
C ASP A 127 12.81 -12.24 -4.81
N GLU A 128 12.58 -13.48 -4.39
CA GLU A 128 11.28 -13.94 -3.88
C GLU A 128 10.89 -13.25 -2.57
N GLN A 129 11.84 -13.05 -1.65
CA GLN A 129 11.59 -12.32 -0.41
C GLN A 129 11.16 -10.87 -0.68
N ARG A 130 11.79 -10.21 -1.66
CA ARG A 130 11.36 -8.87 -2.06
C ARG A 130 10.01 -8.89 -2.75
N TYR A 131 9.67 -9.93 -3.52
CA TYR A 131 8.35 -10.06 -4.10
C TYR A 131 7.27 -10.15 -3.02
N ILE A 132 7.45 -11.01 -2.01
CA ILE A 132 6.56 -11.12 -0.85
C ILE A 132 6.36 -9.77 -0.18
N ALA A 133 7.45 -9.06 0.14
CA ALA A 133 7.37 -7.77 0.79
C ALA A 133 6.55 -6.75 -0.03
N LEU A 134 6.75 -6.71 -1.35
CA LEU A 134 6.00 -5.80 -2.23
C LEU A 134 4.52 -6.18 -2.33
N VAL A 135 4.17 -7.47 -2.37
CA VAL A 135 2.78 -7.91 -2.37
C VAL A 135 2.09 -7.49 -1.08
N LEU A 136 2.68 -7.78 0.08
CA LEU A 136 2.12 -7.40 1.38
C LEU A 136 1.96 -5.88 1.52
N MET A 137 2.92 -5.09 1.02
CA MET A 137 2.82 -3.63 0.99
C MET A 137 1.75 -3.10 0.01
N ALA A 138 1.50 -3.80 -1.10
CA ALA A 138 0.53 -3.39 -2.11
C ALA A 138 -0.91 -3.68 -1.68
N THR A 139 -1.12 -4.65 -0.79
CA THR A 139 -2.46 -5.11 -0.39
C THR A 139 -3.35 -3.98 0.12
N GLY A 140 -2.86 -3.16 1.06
CA GLY A 140 -3.65 -2.04 1.62
C GLY A 140 -4.12 -1.05 0.54
N PRO A 141 -3.21 -0.49 -0.28
CA PRO A 141 -3.60 0.37 -1.39
C PRO A 141 -4.59 -0.25 -2.38
N LEU A 142 -4.44 -1.54 -2.71
CA LEU A 142 -5.37 -2.24 -3.63
C LEU A 142 -6.77 -2.32 -3.04
N THR A 143 -6.89 -2.75 -1.78
CA THR A 143 -8.19 -2.90 -1.13
C THR A 143 -8.88 -1.55 -0.91
N GLN A 144 -8.11 -0.48 -0.67
CA GLN A 144 -8.63 0.89 -0.58
C GLN A 144 -9.30 1.38 -1.85
N VAL A 145 -8.85 0.94 -3.03
CA VAL A 145 -9.43 1.32 -4.33
C VAL A 145 -10.40 0.26 -4.88
N GLY A 146 -10.80 -0.72 -4.07
CA GLY A 146 -11.75 -1.76 -4.44
C GLY A 146 -11.16 -2.91 -5.27
N MET A 147 -9.84 -2.99 -5.44
CA MET A 147 -9.15 -4.05 -6.18
C MET A 147 -8.92 -5.29 -5.31
N TRP A 148 -10.01 -5.83 -4.76
CA TRP A 148 -10.00 -6.96 -3.83
C TRP A 148 -9.61 -8.29 -4.49
N ASN A 149 -9.95 -8.47 -5.77
CA ASN A 149 -9.61 -9.69 -6.52
C ASN A 149 -8.10 -9.80 -6.69
N GLU A 150 -7.45 -8.72 -7.15
CA GLU A 150 -6.01 -8.68 -7.39
C GLU A 150 -5.24 -8.87 -6.08
N ALA A 151 -5.68 -8.20 -5.00
CA ALA A 151 -5.10 -8.39 -3.67
C ALA A 151 -5.18 -9.86 -3.22
N ARG A 152 -6.37 -10.48 -3.33
CA ARG A 152 -6.61 -11.88 -2.97
C ARG A 152 -5.75 -12.84 -3.80
N GLU A 153 -5.70 -12.67 -5.11
CA GLU A 153 -4.90 -13.50 -6.02
C GLU A 153 -3.41 -13.41 -5.70
N TRP A 154 -2.89 -12.19 -5.48
CA TRP A 154 -1.48 -12.02 -5.17
C TRP A 154 -1.11 -12.61 -3.82
N LEU A 155 -1.94 -12.42 -2.79
CA LEU A 155 -1.75 -13.05 -1.48
C LEU A 155 -1.74 -14.58 -1.55
N ARG A 156 -2.65 -15.17 -2.33
CA ARG A 156 -2.73 -16.63 -2.56
C ARG A 156 -1.55 -17.17 -3.37
N SER A 157 -0.90 -16.31 -4.18
CA SER A 157 0.24 -16.70 -5.00
C SER A 157 1.58 -16.78 -4.25
N LEU A 158 1.61 -16.31 -2.99
CA LEU A 158 2.81 -16.37 -2.16
C LEU A 158 3.06 -17.81 -1.71
N ASP A 159 4.30 -18.29 -1.85
CA ASP A 159 4.69 -19.64 -1.46
C ASP A 159 4.83 -19.74 0.07
N ASP A 160 4.08 -20.67 0.67
CA ASP A 160 4.07 -20.94 2.12
C ASP A 160 5.46 -21.32 2.64
N SER A 161 6.27 -22.02 1.82
CA SER A 161 7.55 -22.60 2.26
C SER A 161 8.67 -21.59 2.47
N VAL A 162 8.51 -20.37 1.92
CA VAL A 162 9.54 -19.32 1.97
C VAL A 162 9.14 -18.14 2.86
N LEU A 163 7.91 -18.11 3.37
CA LEU A 163 7.44 -17.03 4.23
C LEU A 163 8.09 -17.12 5.61
N THR A 164 8.59 -15.99 6.10
CA THR A 164 8.91 -15.88 7.52
C THR A 164 7.62 -15.86 8.34
N GLU A 165 7.70 -16.21 9.62
CA GLU A 165 6.53 -16.21 10.51
C GLU A 165 5.79 -14.86 10.51
N PRO A 166 6.44 -13.68 10.64
CA PRO A 166 5.74 -12.39 10.53
C PRO A 166 5.05 -12.18 9.18
N GLN A 167 5.67 -12.62 8.07
CA GLN A 167 5.08 -12.49 6.74
C GLN A 167 3.87 -13.41 6.57
N ALA A 168 3.92 -14.63 7.12
CA ALA A 168 2.81 -15.58 7.11
C ALA A 168 1.61 -15.04 7.90
N VAL A 169 1.86 -14.46 9.08
CA VAL A 169 0.85 -13.77 9.89
C VAL A 169 0.18 -12.65 9.09
N LEU A 170 0.96 -11.71 8.55
CA LEU A 170 0.43 -10.57 7.79
C LEU A 170 -0.34 -11.02 6.53
N ARG A 171 0.19 -12.02 5.81
CA ARG A 171 -0.51 -12.60 4.66
C ARG A 171 -1.86 -13.17 5.07
N ASN A 172 -1.91 -13.99 6.10
CA ASN A 172 -3.13 -14.66 6.54
C ASN A 172 -4.16 -13.66 7.07
N GLN A 173 -3.74 -12.63 7.81
CA GLN A 173 -4.61 -11.53 8.26
C GLN A 173 -5.25 -10.82 7.05
N ALA A 174 -4.42 -10.44 6.08
CA ALA A 174 -4.89 -9.76 4.88
C ALA A 174 -5.77 -10.66 4.01
N LEU A 175 -5.43 -11.94 3.89
CA LEU A 175 -6.20 -12.92 3.13
C LEU A 175 -7.57 -13.11 3.77
N ALA A 176 -7.65 -13.34 5.08
CA ALA A 176 -8.93 -13.46 5.80
C ALA A 176 -9.83 -12.25 5.58
N THR A 177 -9.27 -11.03 5.61
CA THR A 177 -10.00 -9.80 5.30
C THR A 177 -10.55 -9.81 3.87
N CYS A 178 -9.75 -10.25 2.89
CA CYS A 178 -10.20 -10.39 1.51
C CYS A 178 -11.28 -11.46 1.36
N GLU A 179 -11.13 -12.62 1.99
CA GLU A 179 -12.13 -13.70 1.91
C GLU A 179 -13.49 -13.26 2.46
N LEU A 180 -13.51 -12.51 3.57
CA LEU A 180 -14.73 -11.91 4.12
C LEU A 180 -15.41 -10.96 3.14
N GLN A 181 -14.64 -10.16 2.41
CA GLN A 181 -15.16 -9.28 1.37
C GLN A 181 -15.80 -10.04 0.20
N PHE A 182 -15.44 -11.32 0.00
CA PHE A 182 -16.05 -12.20 -1.00
C PHE A 182 -17.11 -13.14 -0.41
N ASP A 183 -17.55 -12.91 0.83
CA ASP A 183 -18.52 -13.75 1.54
C ASP A 183 -18.05 -15.21 1.75
N ASP A 184 -16.74 -15.46 1.67
CA ASP A 184 -16.14 -16.79 1.86
C ASP A 184 -15.70 -16.95 3.32
N VAL A 185 -16.69 -17.08 4.21
CA VAL A 185 -16.50 -17.21 5.66
C VAL A 185 -15.59 -18.39 6.02
N ASP A 186 -15.72 -19.52 5.31
CA ASP A 186 -14.91 -20.70 5.57
C ASP A 186 -13.45 -20.49 5.16
N ALA A 187 -13.18 -19.80 4.03
CA ALA A 187 -11.81 -19.45 3.66
C ALA A 187 -11.21 -18.43 4.62
N ALA A 188 -12.00 -17.46 5.08
CA ALA A 188 -11.56 -16.50 6.09
C ALA A 188 -11.16 -17.21 7.38
N LYS A 189 -11.99 -18.13 7.87
CA LYS A 189 -11.69 -18.96 9.04
C LYS A 189 -10.40 -19.77 8.86
N ARG A 190 -10.24 -20.47 7.72
CA ARG A 190 -9.00 -21.22 7.43
C ARG A 190 -7.76 -20.33 7.40
N ALA A 191 -7.87 -19.09 6.93
CA ALA A 191 -6.76 -18.15 6.95
C ALA A 191 -6.42 -17.71 8.38
N ILE A 192 -7.43 -17.45 9.21
CA ILE A 192 -7.26 -17.14 10.64
C ILE A 192 -6.62 -18.31 11.39
N ASP A 193 -7.10 -19.54 11.19
CA ASP A 193 -6.58 -20.75 11.85
C ASP A 193 -5.11 -21.03 11.52
N ARG A 194 -4.58 -20.50 10.41
CA ARG A 194 -3.16 -20.59 10.02
C ARG A 194 -2.27 -19.57 10.70
N ILE A 195 -2.82 -18.61 11.44
CA ILE A 195 -2.03 -17.62 12.17
C ILE A 195 -1.52 -18.28 13.45
N GLN A 196 -0.20 -18.45 13.52
CA GLN A 196 0.46 -18.97 14.71
C GLN A 196 0.31 -17.97 15.87
N ARG A 197 -0.05 -18.49 17.04
CA ARG A 197 -0.24 -17.73 18.27
C ARG A 197 0.78 -18.16 19.33
N PRO A 198 1.25 -17.25 20.21
CA PRO A 198 0.88 -15.83 20.25
C PRO A 198 1.53 -15.01 19.13
N THR A 199 0.86 -13.95 18.70
CA THR A 199 1.40 -12.97 17.73
C THR A 199 1.47 -11.55 18.33
N GLU A 200 1.84 -10.55 17.53
CA GLU A 200 1.88 -9.15 17.96
C GLU A 200 0.52 -8.72 18.53
N ASN A 201 0.54 -7.95 19.64
CA ASN A 201 -0.68 -7.55 20.36
C ASN A 201 -1.73 -6.88 19.45
N SER A 202 -1.29 -6.05 18.49
CA SER A 202 -2.18 -5.41 17.52
C SER A 202 -2.93 -6.42 16.64
N ILE A 203 -2.28 -7.54 16.31
CA ILE A 203 -2.85 -8.61 15.49
C ILE A 203 -3.71 -9.53 16.34
N GLU A 204 -3.32 -9.84 17.58
CA GLU A 204 -4.16 -10.59 18.53
C GLU A 204 -5.50 -9.90 18.77
N VAL A 205 -5.48 -8.58 18.95
CA VAL A 205 -6.70 -7.78 19.12
C VAL A 205 -7.59 -7.82 17.87
N TRP A 206 -6.99 -7.77 16.69
CA TRP A 206 -7.72 -7.94 15.43
C TRP A 206 -8.30 -9.36 15.29
N LEU A 207 -7.54 -10.40 15.67
CA LEU A 207 -7.96 -11.80 15.61
C LEU A 207 -9.21 -12.03 16.46
N VAL A 208 -9.20 -11.55 17.71
CA VAL A 208 -10.36 -11.67 18.62
C VAL A 208 -11.61 -11.06 18.00
N ALA A 209 -11.51 -9.85 17.44
CA ALA A 209 -12.63 -9.19 16.80
C ALA A 209 -13.15 -9.94 15.56
N MET A 210 -12.26 -10.48 14.72
CA MET A 210 -12.65 -11.25 13.54
C MET A 210 -13.25 -12.61 13.89
N GLU A 211 -12.67 -13.35 14.84
CA GLU A 211 -13.22 -14.61 15.34
C GLU A 211 -14.63 -14.40 15.92
N ALA A 212 -14.82 -13.33 16.71
CA ALA A 212 -16.13 -12.96 17.23
C ALA A 212 -17.12 -12.59 16.12
N LEU A 213 -16.67 -11.89 15.06
CA LEU A 213 -17.48 -11.61 13.88
C LEU A 213 -17.93 -12.90 13.19
N LEU A 214 -17.02 -13.86 12.97
CA LEU A 214 -17.36 -15.14 12.37
C LEU A 214 -18.37 -15.92 13.22
N MET A 215 -18.27 -15.87 14.55
CA MET A 215 -19.25 -16.47 15.45
C MET A 215 -20.61 -15.77 15.36
N ALA A 216 -20.64 -14.44 15.32
CA ALA A 216 -21.89 -13.66 15.23
C ALA A 216 -22.62 -13.92 13.91
N VAL A 217 -21.88 -13.93 12.80
CA VAL A 217 -22.40 -14.24 11.46
C VAL A 217 -22.87 -15.69 11.36
N GLY A 218 -22.18 -16.61 12.03
CA GLY A 218 -22.55 -18.03 12.12
C GLY A 218 -23.67 -18.35 13.12
N GLY A 219 -24.45 -17.37 13.58
CA GLY A 219 -25.59 -17.58 14.48
C GLY A 219 -25.22 -17.98 15.91
N GLN A 220 -24.03 -17.60 16.39
CA GLN A 220 -23.55 -17.90 17.75
C GLN A 220 -23.36 -16.62 18.58
N PRO A 221 -24.43 -15.83 18.84
CA PRO A 221 -24.32 -14.50 19.42
C PRO A 221 -23.76 -14.49 20.85
N ALA A 222 -24.07 -15.50 21.67
CA ALA A 222 -23.55 -15.60 23.03
C ALA A 222 -22.03 -15.82 23.04
N LYS A 223 -21.53 -16.75 22.23
CA LYS A 223 -20.09 -17.03 22.11
C LYS A 223 -19.33 -15.85 21.52
N ALA A 224 -19.93 -15.17 20.54
CA ALA A 224 -19.33 -13.97 19.94
C ALA A 224 -19.07 -12.88 20.99
N LEU A 225 -20.04 -12.59 21.87
CA LEU A 225 -19.88 -11.59 22.93
C LEU A 225 -18.89 -12.04 24.02
N GLU A 226 -18.95 -13.30 24.42
CA GLU A 226 -18.02 -13.87 25.39
C GLU A 226 -16.58 -13.77 24.88
N HIS A 227 -16.35 -14.13 23.61
CA HIS A 227 -15.04 -14.08 22.96
C HIS A 227 -14.51 -12.66 22.79
N LEU A 228 -15.39 -11.72 22.41
CA LEU A 228 -15.03 -10.30 22.27
C LEU A 228 -14.65 -9.67 23.62
N GLY A 229 -15.23 -10.17 24.72
CA GLY A 229 -14.93 -9.75 26.08
C GLY A 229 -15.25 -8.29 26.38
N ALA A 230 -14.72 -7.80 27.52
CA ALA A 230 -14.88 -6.41 27.98
C ALA A 230 -13.62 -5.58 27.70
N GLN A 231 -13.01 -5.74 26.53
CA GLN A 231 -11.82 -5.00 26.16
C GLN A 231 -12.12 -3.49 26.04
N ASP A 232 -11.24 -2.66 26.60
CA ASP A 232 -11.32 -1.21 26.41
C ASP A 232 -10.94 -0.85 24.97
N VAL A 233 -11.85 -0.17 24.28
CA VAL A 233 -11.74 0.21 22.87
C VAL A 233 -11.76 1.72 22.66
N ASP A 234 -11.78 2.51 23.74
CA ASP A 234 -12.02 3.96 23.65
C ASP A 234 -10.85 4.69 22.98
N ASP A 235 -9.63 4.23 23.19
CA ASP A 235 -8.42 4.81 22.60
C ASP A 235 -8.12 4.29 21.18
N ASN A 236 -8.89 3.32 20.65
CA ASN A 236 -8.65 2.73 19.34
C ASN A 236 -9.91 2.74 18.45
N PRO A 237 -10.08 3.76 17.57
CA PRO A 237 -11.23 3.87 16.69
C PRO A 237 -11.44 2.67 15.76
N SER A 238 -10.37 2.02 15.29
CA SER A 238 -10.46 0.86 14.40
C SER A 238 -10.98 -0.37 15.13
N LEU A 239 -10.55 -0.55 16.38
CA LEU A 239 -11.03 -1.62 17.23
C LEU A 239 -12.49 -1.39 17.64
N ARG A 240 -12.83 -0.16 18.04
CA ARG A 240 -14.20 0.22 18.38
C ARG A 240 -15.16 -0.04 17.22
N ALA A 241 -14.80 0.36 15.99
CA ALA A 241 -15.59 0.05 14.81
C ALA A 241 -15.78 -1.48 14.61
N SER A 242 -14.74 -2.29 14.87
CA SER A 242 -14.83 -3.75 14.78
C SER A 242 -15.76 -4.34 15.85
N HIS A 243 -15.72 -3.82 17.08
CA HIS A 243 -16.64 -4.23 18.15
C HIS A 243 -18.10 -3.87 17.82
N ARG A 244 -18.33 -2.66 17.28
CA ARG A 244 -19.68 -2.24 16.84
C ARG A 244 -20.22 -3.15 15.75
N LEU A 245 -19.37 -3.52 14.79
CA LEU A 245 -19.72 -4.47 13.74
C LEU A 245 -20.19 -5.81 14.31
N VAL A 246 -19.41 -6.40 15.23
CA VAL A 246 -19.79 -7.66 15.91
C VAL A 246 -21.11 -7.51 16.66
N ARG A 247 -21.25 -6.43 17.45
CA ARG A 247 -22.46 -6.15 18.24
C ARG A 247 -23.70 -5.99 17.37
N ALA A 248 -23.59 -5.29 16.24
CA ALA A 248 -24.70 -5.13 15.30
C ALA A 248 -25.21 -6.50 14.82
N HIS A 249 -24.33 -7.41 14.40
CA HIS A 249 -24.71 -8.77 14.00
C HIS A 249 -25.33 -9.56 15.16
N VAL A 250 -24.78 -9.44 16.37
CA VAL A 250 -25.33 -10.11 17.56
C VAL A 250 -26.74 -9.61 17.91
N LEU A 251 -26.97 -8.30 17.88
CA LEU A 251 -28.27 -7.70 18.21
C LEU A 251 -29.32 -8.04 17.15
N ALA A 252 -28.95 -7.97 15.87
CA ALA A 252 -29.82 -8.37 14.78
C ALA A 252 -30.22 -9.85 14.87
N GLU A 253 -29.29 -10.75 15.22
CA GLU A 253 -29.59 -12.17 15.44
C GLU A 253 -30.58 -12.39 16.58
N ARG A 254 -30.54 -11.54 17.60
CA ARG A 254 -31.47 -11.56 18.73
C ARG A 254 -32.82 -10.87 18.43
N SER A 255 -33.06 -10.48 17.18
CA SER A 255 -34.24 -9.71 16.75
C SER A 255 -34.37 -8.34 17.44
N ASP A 256 -33.27 -7.78 17.96
CA ASP A 256 -33.20 -6.42 18.49
C ASP A 256 -32.76 -5.46 17.38
N GLU A 257 -33.66 -5.22 16.43
CA GLU A 257 -33.39 -4.43 15.23
C GLU A 257 -33.04 -2.97 15.55
N GLU A 258 -33.68 -2.39 16.56
CA GLU A 258 -33.48 -1.00 16.95
C GLU A 258 -32.06 -0.79 17.48
N ALA A 259 -31.62 -1.62 18.44
CA ALA A 259 -30.25 -1.55 18.97
C ALA A 259 -29.21 -1.90 17.90
N ALA A 260 -29.50 -2.85 17.00
CA ALA A 260 -28.61 -3.16 15.87
C ALA A 260 -28.44 -1.95 14.94
N LEU A 261 -29.51 -1.23 14.62
CA LEU A 261 -29.46 -0.01 13.81
C LEU A 261 -28.69 1.11 14.52
N GLU A 262 -28.81 1.24 15.84
CA GLU A 262 -28.02 2.20 16.61
C GLU A 262 -26.52 1.94 16.49
N GLU A 263 -26.10 0.68 16.63
CA GLU A 263 -24.69 0.29 16.45
C GLU A 263 -24.20 0.51 15.02
N LEU A 264 -25.02 0.22 14.01
CA LEU A 264 -24.68 0.50 12.60
C LEU A 264 -24.56 2.00 12.32
N ARG A 265 -25.46 2.83 12.83
CA ARG A 265 -25.35 4.30 12.70
C ARG A 265 -24.13 4.83 13.43
N ALA A 266 -23.78 4.25 14.59
CA ALA A 266 -22.57 4.62 15.29
C ALA A 266 -21.30 4.20 14.53
N LEU A 267 -21.31 3.00 13.94
CA LEU A 267 -20.26 2.54 13.02
C LEU A 267 -20.11 3.50 11.83
N GLN A 268 -21.21 3.97 11.25
CA GLN A 268 -21.19 4.98 10.18
C GLN A 268 -20.56 6.30 10.64
N ARG A 269 -20.87 6.78 11.86
CA ARG A 269 -20.25 8.00 12.41
C ARG A 269 -18.74 7.86 12.61
N GLU A 270 -18.28 6.66 12.99
CA GLU A 270 -16.86 6.41 13.30
C GLU A 270 -16.01 6.11 12.06
N ALA A 271 -16.55 5.34 11.11
CA ALA A 271 -15.82 4.80 9.96
C ALA A 271 -16.41 5.23 8.60
N GLY A 272 -17.40 6.13 8.60
CA GLY A 272 -18.08 6.60 7.40
C GLY A 272 -18.87 5.50 6.69
N THR A 273 -19.21 5.76 5.42
CA THR A 273 -19.88 4.79 4.54
C THR A 273 -19.11 3.49 4.39
N ALA A 274 -17.77 3.54 4.42
CA ALA A 274 -16.92 2.35 4.39
C ALA A 274 -17.15 1.42 5.60
N GLY A 275 -17.45 1.97 6.77
CA GLY A 275 -17.85 1.19 7.95
C GLY A 275 -19.13 0.40 7.70
N LEU A 276 -20.17 1.04 7.16
CA LEU A 276 -21.42 0.37 6.80
C LEU A 276 -21.24 -0.67 5.69
N GLN A 277 -20.39 -0.39 4.70
CA GLN A 277 -20.07 -1.36 3.64
C GLN A 277 -19.48 -2.65 4.22
N ARG A 278 -18.69 -2.58 5.30
CA ARG A 278 -18.17 -3.76 6.01
C ARG A 278 -19.24 -4.56 6.77
N ALA A 279 -20.40 -3.97 7.08
CA ALA A 279 -21.51 -4.70 7.70
C ALA A 279 -22.34 -5.51 6.69
N ARG A 280 -22.16 -5.25 5.39
CA ARG A 280 -22.83 -6.02 4.34
C ARG A 280 -22.21 -7.39 4.11
N LEU A 281 -20.90 -7.50 4.30
CA LEU A 281 -20.11 -8.69 3.99
C LEU A 281 -19.10 -9.00 5.13
N PRO A 282 -19.01 -10.25 5.59
CA PRO A 282 -19.79 -11.40 5.13
C PRO A 282 -21.28 -11.24 5.47
N ARG A 283 -22.15 -11.89 4.69
CA ARG A 283 -23.60 -11.83 4.88
C ARG A 283 -23.96 -12.45 6.22
N GLY A 284 -24.53 -11.65 7.08
CA GLY A 284 -25.00 -12.06 8.38
C GLY A 284 -26.26 -11.31 8.82
N PRO A 285 -26.64 -11.45 10.09
CA PRO A 285 -27.94 -10.96 10.59
C PRO A 285 -28.15 -9.46 10.42
N ALA A 286 -27.11 -8.65 10.59
CA ALA A 286 -27.17 -7.19 10.44
C ALA A 286 -27.02 -6.71 8.98
N SER A 287 -26.67 -7.58 8.02
CA SER A 287 -26.39 -7.16 6.64
C SER A 287 -27.60 -6.52 5.95
N PRO A 288 -28.84 -7.04 6.05
CA PRO A 288 -30.01 -6.37 5.48
C PRO A 288 -30.25 -4.97 6.06
N LEU A 289 -29.97 -4.79 7.36
CA LEU A 289 -30.12 -3.49 8.04
C LEU A 289 -29.10 -2.48 7.51
N ALA A 290 -27.85 -2.91 7.33
CA ALA A 290 -26.79 -2.10 6.74
C ALA A 290 -27.09 -1.71 5.29
N GLU A 291 -27.68 -2.61 4.50
CA GLU A 291 -28.10 -2.33 3.12
C GLU A 291 -29.19 -1.27 3.05
N ARG A 292 -30.18 -1.30 3.97
CA ARG A 292 -31.20 -0.24 4.05
C ARG A 292 -30.59 1.12 4.35
N LEU A 293 -29.70 1.20 5.35
CA LEU A 293 -29.02 2.46 5.71
C LEU A 293 -28.19 3.04 4.57
N LEU A 294 -27.55 2.19 3.76
CA LEU A 294 -26.80 2.62 2.59
C LEU A 294 -27.71 3.16 1.49
N HIS A 295 -28.85 2.50 1.22
CA HIS A 295 -29.83 3.00 0.24
C HIS A 295 -30.45 4.33 0.68
N GLU A 296 -30.74 4.51 1.98
CA GLU A 296 -31.24 5.77 2.53
C GLU A 296 -30.21 6.92 2.37
N ALA A 297 -28.93 6.62 2.59
CA ALA A 297 -27.85 7.60 2.41
C ALA A 297 -27.71 8.04 0.95
N ASP A 298 -27.81 7.12 -0.01
CA ASP A 298 -27.70 7.40 -1.44
C ASP A 298 -28.89 8.21 -1.99
N GLN A 299 -30.06 8.15 -1.34
CA GLN A 299 -31.24 8.95 -1.71
C GLN A 299 -31.25 10.36 -1.09
N SER A 300 -30.41 10.60 -0.07
CA SER A 300 -30.39 11.85 0.69
C SER A 300 -29.26 12.81 0.28
N GLY A 301 -28.36 12.38 -0.61
CA GLY A 301 -27.24 13.16 -1.14
C GLY A 301 -27.48 13.68 -2.56
#